data_AF-A0A2T1F9U5-F1
#
_entry.id   AF-A0A2T1F9U5-F1
#
_cell.length_a   1.000
_cell.length_b   1.000
_cell.length_c   1.000
_cell.angle_alpha   90.00
_cell.angle_beta   90.00
_cell.angle_gamma   90.00
#
_symmetry.space_group_name_H-M   'P 1'
#
loop_
_entity.id
_entity.type
_entity.pdbx_description
1 polymer ?
#
loop_
_entity_poly.entity_id
_entity_poly.type
_entity_poly.pdbx_seq_one_letter_code
_entity_poly.pdbx_strand_id
1 'polypeptide(L)'
;MLQELKTISLATLLVLGTATVGSTAPLPSPNNQGDYIGRAYHSYWEVVDPDPKGLNCRMNSSFEEFMRVDNPTPFNVFNWPVIGVLKQGQRFESFPGNAGVTFRDTRGLPWLFVGKNYATGAAQGCFIRANSQFVKPIQMSPTRVQPQTNQPLASSTALPMKLGFDEGFGSIVVPESDTRASAYGGRLRRYDVHIAKMFEVTHFMCQEGTLTPGITWNYEAGGGTINMGSFEITCRLANQIASAYGLGKSEPTNITFSAGEIGRPDVRSLNIPILNITGDKVPRWITFVQGFQPVRR
;
A
#
# COMPACT_ATOMS: atom_id res chain seq x y z
N MET A 1 34.57 22.94 73.69
CA MET A 1 34.46 22.81 72.22
C MET A 1 33.75 21.50 71.93
N LEU A 2 32.66 21.53 71.16
CA LEU A 2 31.92 20.32 70.75
C LEU A 2 32.60 19.69 69.52
N GLN A 3 32.57 18.36 69.40
CA GLN A 3 32.72 17.67 68.11
C GLN A 3 31.63 16.59 67.90
N GLU A 4 30.61 16.99 67.13
CA GLU A 4 29.76 16.19 66.23
C GLU A 4 30.28 16.46 64.78
N LEU A 5 29.96 15.75 63.69
CA LEU A 5 28.83 14.85 63.46
C LEU A 5 29.22 13.44 62.98
N LYS A 6 28.46 12.43 63.45
CA LYS A 6 27.87 11.31 62.68
C LYS A 6 28.70 10.48 61.67
N THR A 7 28.57 9.16 61.84
CA THR A 7 28.59 8.13 60.79
C THR A 7 27.76 8.55 59.55
N ILE A 8 28.33 8.38 58.36
CA ILE A 8 27.62 8.53 57.08
C ILE A 8 27.36 7.14 56.51
N SER A 9 26.10 6.71 56.49
CA SER A 9 25.68 5.51 55.75
C SER A 9 25.60 5.81 54.26
N LEU A 10 26.35 5.05 53.45
CA LEU A 10 26.30 5.16 51.99
C LEU A 10 25.04 4.46 51.46
N ALA A 11 24.01 5.24 51.11
CA ALA A 11 22.80 4.73 50.48
C ALA A 11 22.97 4.69 48.96
N THR A 12 23.32 3.53 48.40
CA THR A 12 23.50 3.33 46.95
C THR A 12 22.14 3.27 46.24
N LEU A 13 21.63 4.41 45.75
CA LEU A 13 20.46 4.41 44.86
C LEU A 13 20.86 3.87 43.47
N LEU A 14 20.50 2.61 43.20
CA LEU A 14 20.38 2.14 41.80
C LEU A 14 19.16 2.81 41.17
N VAL A 15 19.39 3.87 40.40
CA VAL A 15 18.38 4.38 39.46
C VAL A 15 18.36 3.44 38.26
N LEU A 16 17.47 2.43 38.33
CA LEU A 16 17.09 1.62 37.18
C LEU A 16 16.36 2.51 36.16
N GLY A 17 17.13 3.11 35.25
CA GLY A 17 16.60 3.88 34.13
C GLY A 17 15.77 2.98 33.24
N THR A 18 14.44 3.13 33.30
CA THR A 18 13.51 2.46 32.38
C THR A 18 13.74 3.01 30.98
N ALA A 19 14.47 2.26 30.15
CA ALA A 19 14.63 2.58 28.74
C ALA A 19 13.25 2.46 28.05
N THR A 20 12.58 3.60 27.85
CA THR A 20 11.35 3.67 27.05
C THR A 20 11.72 3.45 25.59
N VAL A 21 11.68 2.19 25.13
CA VAL A 21 11.86 1.84 23.73
C VAL A 21 10.61 2.29 22.95
N GLY A 22 10.63 3.55 22.54
CA GLY A 22 9.60 4.20 21.72
C GLY A 22 10.22 4.83 20.48
N SER A 23 11.01 4.05 19.72
CA SER A 23 11.67 4.55 18.51
C SER A 23 10.68 4.60 17.34
N THR A 24 9.97 5.72 17.20
CA THR A 24 9.31 6.07 15.94
C THR A 24 10.37 6.32 14.87
N ALA A 25 10.25 5.70 13.70
CA ALA A 25 11.21 5.90 12.62
C ALA A 25 11.35 7.41 12.29
N PRO A 26 12.59 7.93 12.12
CA PRO A 26 12.81 9.34 11.87
C PRO A 26 12.24 9.75 10.51
N LEU A 27 11.57 10.90 10.46
CA LEU A 27 11.04 11.45 9.22
C LEU A 27 12.17 11.77 8.23
N PRO A 28 11.92 11.67 6.90
CA PRO A 28 12.88 12.08 5.88
C PRO A 28 13.39 13.51 6.11
N SER A 29 14.71 13.67 6.13
CA SER A 29 15.34 14.99 6.16
C SER A 29 15.81 15.37 4.75
N PRO A 30 15.64 16.65 4.34
CA PRO A 30 16.19 17.13 3.07
C PRO A 30 17.70 17.28 3.15
N ASN A 31 18.38 17.34 1.99
CA ASN A 31 19.77 17.77 1.91
C ASN A 31 19.90 19.31 1.95
N ASN A 32 21.13 19.82 1.80
CA ASN A 32 21.43 21.26 1.80
C ASN A 32 20.73 22.07 0.68
N GLN A 33 20.22 21.41 -0.35
CA GLN A 33 19.45 22.02 -1.45
C GLN A 33 17.93 21.95 -1.19
N GLY A 34 17.50 21.49 -0.01
CA GLY A 34 16.10 21.24 0.33
C GLY A 34 15.55 19.94 -0.24
N ASP A 35 16.36 19.13 -0.93
CA ASP A 35 15.89 17.96 -1.67
C ASP A 35 15.81 16.71 -0.79
N TYR A 36 14.64 16.07 -0.80
CA TYR A 36 14.47 14.74 -0.22
C TYR A 36 15.13 13.73 -1.16
N ILE A 37 16.31 13.23 -0.78
CA ILE A 37 17.10 12.25 -1.56
C ILE A 37 17.39 10.96 -0.81
N GLY A 38 17.00 10.88 0.47
CA GLY A 38 17.29 9.75 1.34
C GLY A 38 16.43 8.52 1.04
N ARG A 39 16.89 7.35 1.49
CA ARG A 39 16.16 6.07 1.43
C ARG A 39 15.24 5.86 2.64
N ALA A 40 14.77 6.94 3.27
CA ALA A 40 13.88 6.86 4.41
C ALA A 40 12.47 6.53 3.92
N TYR A 41 12.03 5.29 4.14
CA TYR A 41 10.71 4.80 3.76
C TYR A 41 9.62 5.66 4.44
N HIS A 42 8.96 6.52 3.67
CA HIS A 42 7.93 7.42 4.20
C HIS A 42 6.85 7.73 3.18
N SER A 43 5.59 7.56 3.61
CA SER A 43 4.43 7.64 2.71
C SER A 43 3.58 8.90 2.89
N TYR A 44 3.64 9.58 4.03
CA TYR A 44 2.66 10.63 4.39
C TYR A 44 3.24 12.04 4.29
N TRP A 45 2.66 12.88 3.44
CA TRP A 45 3.22 14.20 3.13
C TRP A 45 2.14 15.28 3.19
N GLU A 46 2.58 16.50 3.47
CA GLU A 46 1.75 17.72 3.45
C GLU A 46 2.40 18.74 2.52
N VAL A 47 1.60 19.37 1.66
CA VAL A 47 2.06 20.45 0.77
C VAL A 47 2.29 21.72 1.58
N VAL A 48 3.49 22.27 1.48
CA VAL A 48 3.88 23.55 2.12
C VAL A 48 4.16 24.67 1.11
N ASP A 49 4.11 24.35 -0.18
CA ASP A 49 4.30 25.29 -1.30
C ASP A 49 3.53 26.62 -1.05
N PRO A 50 4.24 27.76 -0.97
CA PRO A 50 3.63 29.06 -0.71
C PRO A 50 2.99 29.70 -1.96
N ASP A 51 3.12 29.14 -3.16
CA ASP A 51 2.46 29.69 -4.36
C ASP A 51 0.93 29.58 -4.21
N PRO A 52 0.15 30.68 -4.25
CA PRO A 52 -1.32 30.64 -4.19
C PRO A 52 -1.94 29.85 -5.35
N LYS A 53 -1.24 29.70 -6.49
CA LYS A 53 -1.65 28.84 -7.61
C LYS A 53 -1.58 27.36 -7.23
N GLY A 54 -0.70 26.99 -6.31
CA GLY A 54 -0.52 25.64 -5.77
C GLY A 54 0.53 24.82 -6.52
N LEU A 55 0.96 23.75 -5.86
CA LEU A 55 2.01 22.86 -6.32
C LEU A 55 1.56 22.08 -7.57
N ASN A 56 2.28 22.28 -8.67
CA ASN A 56 2.03 21.61 -9.94
C ASN A 56 2.19 20.09 -9.84
N CYS A 57 1.15 19.34 -10.18
CA CYS A 57 1.16 17.88 -10.29
C CYS A 57 1.20 17.48 -11.77
N ARG A 58 2.28 16.80 -12.18
CA ARG A 58 2.64 16.58 -13.58
C ARG A 58 2.60 15.12 -13.97
N MET A 59 2.08 14.83 -15.16
CA MET A 59 2.06 13.49 -15.73
C MET A 59 1.91 13.59 -17.25
N ASN A 60 2.68 12.79 -18.01
CA ASN A 60 2.59 12.77 -19.48
C ASN A 60 1.67 11.67 -20.03
N SER A 61 1.43 10.60 -19.26
CA SER A 61 0.63 9.44 -19.65
C SER A 61 -0.02 8.76 -18.44
N SER A 62 -0.39 7.48 -18.50
CA SER A 62 -0.80 6.73 -17.30
C SER A 62 0.42 6.29 -16.47
N PHE A 63 0.27 6.09 -15.16
CA PHE A 63 1.38 5.61 -14.33
C PHE A 63 1.77 4.17 -14.69
N GLU A 64 0.79 3.39 -15.13
CA GLU A 64 0.96 2.04 -15.66
C GLU A 64 1.82 2.04 -16.93
N GLU A 65 1.58 2.98 -17.85
CA GLU A 65 2.40 3.16 -19.05
C GLU A 65 3.80 3.66 -18.70
N PHE A 66 3.93 4.63 -17.79
CA PHE A 66 5.24 5.07 -17.27
C PHE A 66 6.07 3.89 -16.70
N MET A 67 5.42 2.95 -16.02
CA MET A 67 6.08 1.85 -15.32
C MET A 67 6.28 0.58 -16.18
N ARG A 68 5.95 0.60 -17.47
CA ARG A 68 6.27 -0.47 -18.42
C ARG A 68 7.78 -0.63 -18.59
N VAL A 69 8.25 -1.89 -18.57
CA VAL A 69 9.68 -2.23 -18.73
C VAL A 69 10.24 -1.78 -20.09
N ASP A 70 9.39 -1.75 -21.11
CA ASP A 70 9.72 -1.35 -22.48
C ASP A 70 9.40 0.12 -22.80
N ASN A 71 9.06 0.96 -21.81
CA ASN A 71 8.76 2.37 -22.06
C ASN A 71 10.04 3.14 -22.43
N PRO A 72 10.17 3.70 -23.65
CA PRO A 72 11.34 4.47 -24.06
C PRO A 72 11.34 5.91 -23.53
N THR A 73 10.27 6.35 -22.85
CA THR A 73 10.05 7.76 -22.51
C THR A 73 11.01 8.23 -21.43
N PRO A 74 11.86 9.24 -21.69
CA PRO A 74 12.73 9.79 -20.66
C PRO A 74 11.90 10.38 -19.51
N PHE A 75 12.26 10.04 -18.27
CA PHE A 75 11.61 10.55 -17.07
C PHE A 75 11.99 12.02 -16.80
N ASN A 76 11.44 12.93 -17.62
CA ASN A 76 11.69 14.37 -17.57
C ASN A 76 10.42 15.10 -17.08
N VAL A 77 10.05 14.82 -15.82
CA VAL A 77 8.79 15.26 -15.20
C VAL A 77 8.55 16.77 -15.30
N PHE A 78 9.61 17.58 -15.27
CA PHE A 78 9.50 19.03 -15.34
C PHE A 78 8.87 19.53 -16.65
N ASN A 79 9.15 18.83 -17.75
CA ASN A 79 8.60 19.15 -19.07
C ASN A 79 7.26 18.45 -19.34
N TRP A 80 6.76 17.61 -18.43
CA TRP A 80 5.46 16.98 -18.56
C TRP A 80 4.32 17.97 -18.27
N PRO A 81 3.14 17.80 -18.90
CA PRO A 81 2.01 18.70 -18.68
C PRO A 81 1.53 18.61 -17.23
N VAL A 82 1.01 19.73 -16.74
CA VAL A 82 0.36 19.83 -15.42
C VAL A 82 -1.05 19.29 -15.58
N ILE A 83 -1.36 18.16 -14.92
CA ILE A 83 -2.69 17.54 -14.95
C ILE A 83 -3.56 17.96 -13.76
N GLY A 84 -2.98 18.65 -12.79
CA GLY A 84 -3.69 19.19 -11.63
C GLY A 84 -2.74 19.95 -10.69
N VAL A 85 -3.29 20.53 -9.64
CA VAL A 85 -2.54 21.24 -8.60
C VAL A 85 -2.92 20.73 -7.22
N LEU A 86 -1.96 20.75 -6.29
CA LEU A 86 -2.22 20.55 -4.87
C LEU A 86 -2.11 21.90 -4.14
N LYS A 87 -3.01 22.15 -3.19
CA LYS A 87 -3.01 23.40 -2.40
C LYS A 87 -2.23 23.24 -1.10
N GLN A 88 -1.70 24.34 -0.58
CA GLN A 88 -1.01 24.38 0.70
C GLN A 88 -1.89 23.77 1.82
N GLY A 89 -1.28 22.97 2.70
CA GLY A 89 -1.97 22.20 3.74
C GLY A 89 -2.66 20.92 3.26
N GLN A 90 -2.77 20.65 1.95
CA GLN A 90 -3.28 19.36 1.49
C GLN A 90 -2.33 18.22 1.86
N ARG A 91 -2.92 17.12 2.30
CA ARG A 91 -2.21 15.89 2.70
C ARG A 91 -2.43 14.81 1.67
N PHE A 92 -1.39 14.04 1.41
CA PHE A 92 -1.40 12.97 0.42
C PHE A 92 -0.48 11.81 0.82
N GLU A 93 -0.74 10.66 0.21
CA GLU A 93 0.10 9.47 0.28
C GLU A 93 0.99 9.41 -0.98
N SER A 94 2.31 9.35 -0.79
CA SER A 94 3.27 9.13 -1.87
C SER A 94 3.49 7.65 -2.12
N PHE A 95 3.41 7.21 -3.38
CA PHE A 95 3.64 5.81 -3.76
C PHE A 95 4.95 5.64 -4.56
N PRO A 96 5.59 4.45 -4.54
CA PRO A 96 5.17 3.24 -3.81
C PRO A 96 5.45 3.32 -2.29
N GLY A 97 4.41 3.05 -1.49
CA GLY A 97 4.42 3.14 -0.03
C GLY A 97 5.34 2.16 0.71
N ASN A 98 5.98 1.24 -0.02
CA ASN A 98 6.98 0.29 0.51
C ASN A 98 8.40 0.61 0.04
N ALA A 99 8.61 1.76 -0.61
CA ALA A 99 9.94 2.26 -0.94
C ALA A 99 10.22 3.64 -0.34
N GLY A 100 9.22 4.55 -0.34
CA GLY A 100 9.44 5.96 0.03
C GLY A 100 10.53 6.66 -0.81
N VAL A 101 10.97 6.03 -1.90
CA VAL A 101 12.06 6.53 -2.74
C VAL A 101 11.51 7.60 -3.65
N THR A 102 12.12 8.78 -3.57
CA THR A 102 11.91 9.84 -4.55
C THR A 102 12.48 9.43 -5.91
N PHE A 103 11.66 9.53 -6.95
CA PHE A 103 12.08 9.24 -8.32
C PHE A 103 12.97 10.38 -8.83
N ARG A 104 14.11 10.06 -9.47
CA ARG A 104 15.03 11.08 -10.01
C ARG A 104 14.77 11.32 -11.48
N ASP A 105 14.44 12.55 -11.85
CA ASP A 105 14.29 12.93 -13.27
C ASP A 105 15.63 12.89 -14.03
N THR A 106 15.59 13.13 -15.34
CA THR A 106 16.78 13.22 -16.21
C THR A 106 17.81 14.29 -15.79
N ARG A 107 17.49 15.16 -14.83
CA ARG A 107 18.38 16.16 -14.23
C ARG A 107 18.83 15.75 -12.82
N GLY A 108 18.51 14.53 -12.39
CA GLY A 108 18.82 13.98 -11.07
C GLY A 108 17.90 14.45 -9.93
N LEU A 109 16.91 15.32 -10.22
CA LEU A 109 16.10 15.96 -9.19
C LEU A 109 15.00 15.02 -8.67
N PRO A 110 14.72 14.98 -7.35
CA PRO A 110 13.77 14.05 -6.76
C PRO A 110 12.29 14.49 -6.85
N TRP A 111 11.41 13.53 -7.13
CA TRP A 111 9.96 13.66 -7.29
C TRP A 111 9.20 12.62 -6.45
N LEU A 112 8.03 12.99 -5.93
CA LEU A 112 7.07 12.09 -5.29
C LEU A 112 5.90 11.84 -6.25
N PHE A 113 5.43 10.59 -6.34
CA PHE A 113 4.18 10.27 -7.03
C PHE A 113 3.01 10.32 -6.05
N VAL A 114 2.05 11.21 -6.30
CA VAL A 114 0.83 11.39 -5.49
C VAL A 114 -0.15 10.26 -5.81
N GLY A 115 -0.13 9.18 -5.02
CA GLY A 115 -1.00 8.03 -5.28
C GLY A 115 -2.43 8.23 -4.75
N LYS A 116 -2.59 8.95 -3.63
CA LYS A 116 -3.89 9.26 -3.02
C LYS A 116 -3.86 10.61 -2.33
N ASN A 117 -4.88 11.43 -2.56
CA ASN A 117 -5.07 12.72 -1.89
C ASN A 117 -6.28 12.63 -0.95
N TYR A 118 -6.20 13.22 0.24
CA TYR A 118 -7.31 13.18 1.21
C TYR A 118 -8.36 14.29 0.99
N ALA A 119 -8.10 15.25 0.11
CA ALA A 119 -9.08 16.26 -0.27
C ALA A 119 -9.92 15.77 -1.48
N THR A 120 -11.26 15.82 -1.34
CA THR A 120 -12.19 15.43 -2.40
C THR A 120 -11.93 16.21 -3.70
N GLY A 121 -11.72 15.50 -4.81
CA GLY A 121 -11.47 16.11 -6.12
C GLY A 121 -10.07 16.72 -6.31
N ALA A 122 -9.16 16.57 -5.35
CA ALA A 122 -7.79 17.05 -5.50
C ALA A 122 -6.93 16.13 -6.39
N ALA A 123 -5.86 16.68 -6.96
CA ALA A 123 -5.01 15.97 -7.90
C ALA A 123 -4.31 14.75 -7.29
N GLN A 124 -4.27 13.67 -8.07
CA GLN A 124 -3.63 12.39 -7.78
C GLN A 124 -3.26 11.70 -9.12
N GLY A 125 -2.44 10.65 -9.07
CA GLY A 125 -1.95 9.96 -10.27
C GLY A 125 -0.83 10.70 -11.01
N CYS A 126 -0.11 11.59 -10.33
CA CYS A 126 0.88 12.49 -10.92
C CYS A 126 2.06 12.77 -9.99
N PHE A 127 3.14 13.29 -10.56
CA PHE A 127 4.37 13.61 -9.85
C PHE A 127 4.43 15.08 -9.40
N ILE A 128 4.95 15.30 -8.20
CA ILE A 128 5.26 16.61 -7.62
C ILE A 128 6.72 16.65 -7.17
N ARG A 129 7.28 17.85 -7.02
CA ARG A 129 8.70 18.02 -6.69
C ARG A 129 8.97 17.70 -5.22
N ALA A 130 9.89 16.78 -4.95
CA ALA A 130 10.27 16.35 -3.60
C ALA A 130 11.33 17.29 -2.99
N ASN A 131 10.91 18.51 -2.63
CA ASN A 131 11.76 19.49 -1.96
C ASN A 131 11.01 20.13 -0.79
N SER A 132 11.72 20.48 0.28
CA SER A 132 11.20 21.09 1.52
C SER A 132 10.50 22.44 1.31
N GLN A 133 10.73 23.11 0.19
CA GLN A 133 9.98 24.31 -0.22
C GLN A 133 8.54 24.00 -0.66
N PHE A 134 8.26 22.77 -1.09
CA PHE A 134 6.98 22.37 -1.70
C PHE A 134 6.20 21.38 -0.84
N VAL A 135 6.90 20.45 -0.17
CA VAL A 135 6.30 19.39 0.65
C VAL A 135 7.11 19.18 1.93
N LYS A 136 6.46 18.70 2.99
CA LYS A 136 7.13 18.16 4.18
C LYS A 136 6.58 16.77 4.51
N PRO A 137 7.40 15.85 5.05
CA PRO A 137 6.90 14.60 5.59
C PRO A 137 6.13 14.89 6.89
N ILE A 138 5.05 14.16 7.12
CA ILE A 138 4.26 14.22 8.36
C ILE A 138 4.15 12.82 8.98
N GLN A 139 4.07 12.76 10.32
CA GLN A 139 3.61 11.54 10.99
C GLN A 139 2.10 11.40 10.78
N MET A 140 1.63 10.19 10.47
CA MET A 140 0.20 9.91 10.46
C MET A 140 -0.28 9.77 11.90
N SER A 141 -1.15 10.67 12.35
CA SER A 141 -1.80 10.52 13.67
C SER A 141 -2.81 9.36 13.60
N PRO A 142 -2.75 8.35 14.49
CA PRO A 142 -3.67 7.21 14.48
C PRO A 142 -5.14 7.60 14.80
N THR A 143 -5.39 8.83 15.24
CA THR A 143 -6.68 9.34 15.75
C THR A 143 -7.78 9.55 14.69
N ARG A 144 -7.71 8.90 13.52
CA ARG A 144 -8.86 8.76 12.62
C ARG A 144 -9.01 7.34 12.03
N VAL A 145 -8.72 6.33 12.85
CA VAL A 145 -9.31 4.99 12.70
C VAL A 145 -9.90 4.56 14.05
N GLN A 146 -11.04 5.16 14.41
CA GLN A 146 -11.90 4.55 15.44
C GLN A 146 -12.91 3.62 14.74
N PRO A 147 -13.01 2.35 15.17
CA PRO A 147 -14.01 1.44 14.62
C PRO A 147 -15.40 1.84 15.14
N GLN A 148 -16.28 2.31 14.25
CA GLN A 148 -17.70 2.39 14.56
C GLN A 148 -18.28 0.97 14.55
N THR A 149 -18.48 0.43 15.75
CA THR A 149 -19.28 -0.78 15.96
C THR A 149 -20.77 -0.49 15.73
N ASN A 150 -21.49 -1.54 15.33
CA ASN A 150 -22.95 -1.65 15.29
C ASN A 150 -23.69 -0.80 14.24
N GLN A 151 -23.77 -1.33 13.00
CA GLN A 151 -25.02 -1.36 12.22
C GLN A 151 -25.00 -2.55 11.26
N PRO A 152 -26.16 -3.10 10.86
CA PRO A 152 -26.24 -4.43 10.26
C PRO A 152 -25.60 -4.47 8.87
N LEU A 153 -24.83 -5.53 8.62
CA LEU A 153 -24.21 -5.76 7.31
C LEU A 153 -25.31 -6.05 6.27
N ALA A 154 -25.53 -5.05 5.41
CA ALA A 154 -26.01 -5.29 4.06
C ALA A 154 -25.16 -6.39 3.38
N SER A 155 -25.79 -7.15 2.49
CA SER A 155 -25.25 -8.35 1.83
C SER A 155 -23.76 -8.22 1.47
N SER A 156 -22.94 -9.15 1.96
CA SER A 156 -21.51 -9.21 1.64
C SER A 156 -21.30 -9.37 0.14
N THR A 157 -20.39 -8.58 -0.43
CA THR A 157 -19.96 -8.72 -1.82
C THR A 157 -18.90 -9.80 -2.04
N ALA A 158 -18.41 -10.45 -0.97
CA ALA A 158 -17.40 -11.50 -1.10
C ALA A 158 -17.96 -12.78 -1.79
N LEU A 159 -17.32 -13.19 -2.88
CA LEU A 159 -17.52 -14.54 -3.46
C LEU A 159 -16.94 -15.63 -2.52
N PRO A 160 -17.47 -16.86 -2.55
CA PRO A 160 -16.94 -17.94 -1.71
C PRO A 160 -15.54 -18.35 -2.17
N MET A 161 -14.56 -18.21 -1.29
CA MET A 161 -13.18 -18.62 -1.54
C MET A 161 -12.46 -18.97 -0.24
N LYS A 162 -11.51 -19.90 -0.30
CA LYS A 162 -10.59 -20.22 0.79
C LYS A 162 -9.25 -19.58 0.46
N LEU A 163 -8.70 -18.81 1.40
CA LEU A 163 -7.40 -18.16 1.29
C LEU A 163 -6.44 -18.78 2.30
N GLY A 164 -5.20 -19.04 1.89
CA GLY A 164 -4.17 -19.61 2.76
C GLY A 164 -2.79 -19.03 2.51
N PHE A 165 -1.92 -19.16 3.52
CA PHE A 165 -0.49 -18.88 3.44
C PHE A 165 0.28 -20.08 4.01
N ASP A 166 1.19 -20.63 3.21
CA ASP A 166 1.98 -21.81 3.56
C ASP A 166 3.36 -21.73 2.92
N GLU A 167 4.42 -21.98 3.70
CA GLU A 167 5.84 -21.98 3.28
C GLU A 167 6.28 -20.84 2.32
N GLY A 168 5.70 -19.65 2.45
CA GLY A 168 6.01 -18.48 1.60
C GLY A 168 5.18 -18.36 0.31
N PHE A 169 4.18 -19.22 0.13
CA PHE A 169 3.18 -19.19 -0.94
C PHE A 169 1.81 -18.76 -0.43
N GLY A 170 1.06 -18.07 -1.28
CA GLY A 170 -0.37 -17.83 -1.07
C GLY A 170 -1.17 -18.93 -1.79
N SER A 171 -2.36 -19.26 -1.28
CA SER A 171 -3.30 -20.16 -1.95
C SER A 171 -4.69 -19.55 -2.00
N ILE A 172 -5.35 -19.65 -3.15
CA ILE A 172 -6.76 -19.32 -3.32
C ILE A 172 -7.48 -20.51 -3.96
N VAL A 173 -8.42 -21.09 -3.22
CA VAL A 173 -9.23 -22.22 -3.67
C VAL A 173 -10.69 -21.81 -3.72
N VAL A 174 -11.30 -21.88 -4.90
CA VAL A 174 -12.70 -21.49 -5.12
C VAL A 174 -13.56 -22.72 -5.46
N PRO A 175 -14.81 -22.82 -4.97
CA PRO A 175 -15.65 -23.98 -5.18
C PRO A 175 -16.15 -24.11 -6.63
N GLU A 176 -16.28 -23.01 -7.37
CA GLU A 176 -16.84 -23.04 -8.71
C GLU A 176 -15.83 -23.52 -9.76
N SER A 177 -16.28 -24.41 -10.65
CA SER A 177 -15.51 -24.85 -11.83
C SER A 177 -15.59 -23.84 -12.98
N ASP A 178 -16.78 -23.27 -13.23
CA ASP A 178 -16.92 -22.17 -14.18
C ASP A 178 -16.62 -20.81 -13.53
N THR A 179 -15.38 -20.38 -13.73
CA THR A 179 -14.86 -19.07 -13.33
C THR A 179 -15.10 -17.98 -14.38
N ARG A 180 -15.65 -18.32 -15.56
CA ARG A 180 -16.04 -17.38 -16.63
C ARG A 180 -17.44 -16.81 -16.41
N ALA A 181 -18.27 -17.47 -15.62
CA ALA A 181 -19.54 -16.95 -15.15
C ALA A 181 -19.41 -15.55 -14.53
N SER A 182 -20.46 -14.74 -14.70
CA SER A 182 -20.52 -13.38 -14.17
C SER A 182 -20.44 -13.36 -12.63
N ALA A 183 -19.59 -12.49 -12.10
CA ALA A 183 -19.67 -12.04 -10.72
C ALA A 183 -20.74 -10.94 -10.62
N TYR A 184 -21.73 -11.17 -9.74
CA TYR A 184 -22.79 -10.21 -9.41
C TYR A 184 -23.74 -9.79 -10.56
N GLY A 185 -23.78 -10.54 -11.66
CA GLY A 185 -24.60 -10.20 -12.83
C GLY A 185 -24.02 -9.07 -13.70
N GLY A 186 -22.82 -8.59 -13.39
CA GLY A 186 -22.10 -7.57 -14.16
C GLY A 186 -21.16 -8.14 -15.23
N ARG A 187 -20.30 -7.28 -15.77
CA ARG A 187 -19.28 -7.64 -16.78
C ARG A 187 -18.05 -8.36 -16.21
N LEU A 188 -17.80 -8.25 -14.91
CA LEU A 188 -16.72 -8.98 -14.25
C LEU A 188 -17.07 -10.47 -14.22
N ARG A 189 -16.10 -11.32 -14.54
CA ARG A 189 -16.18 -12.77 -14.34
C ARG A 189 -15.75 -13.08 -12.90
N ARG A 190 -16.15 -14.23 -12.36
CA ARG A 190 -15.63 -14.71 -11.06
C ARG A 190 -14.10 -14.74 -11.04
N TYR A 191 -13.47 -15.21 -12.12
CA TYR A 191 -12.03 -15.15 -12.33
C TYR A 191 -11.44 -13.76 -12.07
N ASP A 192 -12.07 -12.70 -12.61
CA ASP A 192 -11.57 -11.32 -12.48
C ASP A 192 -11.61 -10.83 -11.02
N VAL A 193 -12.61 -11.28 -10.25
CA VAL A 193 -12.73 -11.00 -8.81
C VAL A 193 -11.73 -11.82 -7.98
N HIS A 194 -11.45 -13.06 -8.38
CA HIS A 194 -10.46 -13.90 -7.69
C HIS A 194 -9.03 -13.35 -7.84
N ILE A 195 -8.67 -12.86 -9.04
CA ILE A 195 -7.44 -12.09 -9.23
C ILE A 195 -7.45 -10.84 -8.34
N ALA A 196 -8.57 -10.10 -8.27
CA ALA A 196 -8.66 -8.90 -7.45
C ALA A 196 -8.39 -9.20 -5.97
N LYS A 197 -8.95 -10.28 -5.41
CA LYS A 197 -8.70 -10.65 -4.01
C LYS A 197 -7.23 -11.00 -3.74
N MET A 198 -6.54 -11.70 -4.64
CA MET A 198 -5.10 -11.95 -4.48
C MET A 198 -4.30 -10.65 -4.42
N PHE A 199 -4.68 -9.67 -5.24
CA PHE A 199 -4.10 -8.32 -5.22
C PHE A 199 -4.39 -7.54 -3.93
N GLU A 200 -5.63 -7.57 -3.45
CA GLU A 200 -6.07 -6.94 -2.20
C GLU A 200 -5.31 -7.50 -0.98
N VAL A 201 -5.25 -8.83 -0.87
CA VAL A 201 -4.56 -9.52 0.23
C VAL A 201 -3.05 -9.24 0.18
N THR A 202 -2.44 -9.34 -1.02
CA THR A 202 -1.00 -9.04 -1.17
C THR A 202 -0.70 -7.60 -0.80
N HIS A 203 -1.50 -6.64 -1.28
CA HIS A 203 -1.34 -5.23 -0.94
C HIS A 203 -1.40 -5.01 0.58
N PHE A 204 -2.44 -5.53 1.24
CA PHE A 204 -2.63 -5.43 2.68
C PHE A 204 -1.43 -5.99 3.45
N MET A 205 -1.01 -7.23 3.15
CA MET A 205 0.08 -7.88 3.86
C MET A 205 1.46 -7.25 3.58
N CYS A 206 1.64 -6.63 2.41
CA CYS A 206 2.79 -5.78 2.12
C CYS A 206 2.75 -4.47 2.91
N GLN A 207 1.58 -3.86 3.18
CA GLN A 207 1.50 -2.67 4.06
C GLN A 207 1.85 -3.02 5.51
N GLU A 208 1.40 -4.18 6.01
CA GLU A 208 1.73 -4.68 7.35
C GLU A 208 3.21 -5.15 7.49
N GLY A 209 4.01 -5.07 6.43
CA GLY A 209 5.42 -5.51 6.44
C GLY A 209 5.61 -7.03 6.52
N THR A 210 4.53 -7.81 6.39
CA THR A 210 4.55 -9.28 6.53
C THR A 210 4.95 -10.03 5.26
N LEU A 211 4.99 -9.34 4.10
CA LEU A 211 5.48 -9.89 2.84
C LEU A 211 6.57 -8.98 2.25
N THR A 212 7.66 -9.59 1.80
CA THR A 212 8.71 -8.93 1.00
C THR A 212 9.50 -9.99 0.21
N PRO A 213 9.80 -9.78 -1.09
CA PRO A 213 9.42 -8.65 -1.94
C PRO A 213 7.99 -8.76 -2.51
N GLY A 214 7.25 -9.81 -2.17
CA GLY A 214 5.93 -10.15 -2.73
C GLY A 214 5.53 -11.57 -2.33
N ILE A 215 4.66 -12.18 -3.13
CA ILE A 215 4.28 -13.58 -2.98
C ILE A 215 3.86 -14.24 -4.31
N THR A 216 4.06 -15.56 -4.39
CA THR A 216 3.47 -16.40 -5.44
C THR A 216 2.17 -17.03 -4.93
N TRP A 217 1.07 -16.79 -5.63
CA TRP A 217 -0.23 -17.39 -5.36
C TRP A 217 -0.46 -18.64 -6.21
N ASN A 218 -0.89 -19.74 -5.61
CA ASN A 218 -1.46 -20.88 -6.33
C ASN A 218 -2.99 -20.73 -6.36
N TYR A 219 -3.57 -20.75 -7.56
CA TYR A 219 -5.01 -20.61 -7.73
C TYR A 219 -5.62 -21.92 -8.24
N GLU A 220 -6.57 -22.46 -7.50
CA GLU A 220 -7.34 -23.65 -7.85
C GLU A 220 -8.85 -23.35 -7.91
N ALA A 221 -9.53 -23.96 -8.89
CA ALA A 221 -10.97 -23.90 -9.09
C ALA A 221 -11.62 -25.28 -8.92
N GLY A 222 -12.95 -25.34 -8.92
CA GLY A 222 -13.69 -26.59 -8.72
C GLY A 222 -13.39 -27.27 -7.37
N GLY A 223 -13.14 -26.48 -6.32
CA GLY A 223 -12.83 -26.98 -4.98
C GLY A 223 -11.43 -27.58 -4.81
N GLY A 224 -10.48 -27.24 -5.69
CA GLY A 224 -9.11 -27.80 -5.69
C GLY A 224 -8.83 -28.78 -6.83
N THR A 225 -9.82 -29.04 -7.70
CA THR A 225 -9.71 -30.05 -8.77
C THR A 225 -9.18 -29.50 -10.10
N ILE A 226 -9.14 -28.18 -10.27
CA ILE A 226 -8.73 -27.50 -11.50
C ILE A 226 -7.59 -26.54 -11.17
N ASN A 227 -6.36 -26.85 -11.58
CA ASN A 227 -5.24 -25.91 -11.47
C ASN A 227 -5.45 -24.73 -12.44
N MET A 228 -5.56 -23.51 -11.91
CA MET A 228 -5.64 -22.28 -12.71
C MET A 228 -4.26 -21.65 -12.93
N GLY A 229 -3.24 -22.15 -12.21
CA GLY A 229 -1.83 -21.77 -12.32
C GLY A 229 -1.31 -20.98 -11.11
N SER A 230 0.00 -20.76 -11.10
CA SER A 230 0.70 -19.94 -10.12
C SER A 230 0.88 -18.51 -10.64
N PHE A 231 0.61 -17.49 -9.81
CA PHE A 231 0.66 -16.07 -10.14
C PHE A 231 1.63 -15.33 -9.22
N GLU A 232 2.66 -14.69 -9.76
CA GLU A 232 3.59 -13.88 -8.97
C GLU A 232 3.05 -12.44 -8.80
N ILE A 233 2.85 -12.01 -7.56
CA ILE A 233 2.43 -10.65 -7.22
C ILE A 233 3.48 -10.02 -6.30
N THR A 234 4.30 -9.13 -6.86
CA THR A 234 5.25 -8.34 -6.05
C THR A 234 4.50 -7.29 -5.21
N CYS A 235 5.04 -6.92 -4.05
CA CYS A 235 4.50 -5.82 -3.24
C CYS A 235 4.44 -4.50 -4.04
N ARG A 236 5.42 -4.29 -4.94
CA ARG A 236 5.39 -3.19 -5.91
C ARG A 236 4.12 -3.26 -6.78
N LEU A 237 3.88 -4.38 -7.45
CA LEU A 237 2.74 -4.57 -8.35
C LEU A 237 1.39 -4.51 -7.60
N ALA A 238 1.30 -5.08 -6.39
CA ALA A 238 0.10 -5.00 -5.56
C ALA A 238 -0.25 -3.56 -5.18
N ASN A 239 0.74 -2.79 -4.69
CA ASN A 239 0.59 -1.38 -4.36
C ASN A 239 0.24 -0.52 -5.58
N GLN A 240 0.74 -0.87 -6.78
CA GLN A 240 0.40 -0.18 -8.03
C GLN A 240 -1.08 -0.37 -8.40
N ILE A 241 -1.61 -1.59 -8.31
CA ILE A 241 -3.03 -1.87 -8.58
C ILE A 241 -3.93 -1.20 -7.53
N ALA A 242 -3.58 -1.27 -6.24
CA ALA A 242 -4.29 -0.56 -5.19
C ALA A 242 -4.37 0.96 -5.44
N SER A 243 -3.30 1.57 -5.97
CA SER A 243 -3.28 2.99 -6.34
C SER A 243 -4.12 3.28 -7.60
N ALA A 244 -3.99 2.48 -8.67
CA ALA A 244 -4.67 2.71 -9.95
C ALA A 244 -6.20 2.57 -9.86
N TYR A 245 -6.69 1.59 -9.09
CA TYR A 245 -8.13 1.36 -8.91
C TYR A 245 -8.68 2.07 -7.68
N GLY A 246 -7.84 2.40 -6.70
CA GLY A 246 -8.25 2.90 -5.39
C GLY A 246 -8.85 1.78 -4.53
N LEU A 247 -8.96 2.04 -3.23
CA LEU A 247 -9.53 1.10 -2.26
C LEU A 247 -10.93 1.54 -1.82
N GLY A 248 -11.83 0.57 -1.70
CA GLY A 248 -13.18 0.70 -1.17
C GLY A 248 -13.26 0.38 0.32
N LYS A 249 -14.45 -0.03 0.78
CA LYS A 249 -14.69 -0.47 2.16
C LYS A 249 -13.94 -1.79 2.43
N SER A 250 -13.33 -1.93 3.60
CA SER A 250 -12.76 -3.22 4.03
C SER A 250 -13.83 -4.30 4.24
N GLU A 251 -13.51 -5.51 3.82
CA GLU A 251 -14.30 -6.72 4.07
C GLU A 251 -13.54 -7.66 5.04
N PRO A 252 -14.22 -8.25 6.04
CA PRO A 252 -13.62 -9.28 6.87
C PRO A 252 -13.31 -10.52 6.02
N THR A 253 -12.03 -10.83 5.90
CA THR A 253 -11.49 -11.88 5.04
C THR A 253 -10.77 -12.91 5.92
N ASN A 254 -11.26 -14.16 5.89
CA ASN A 254 -10.64 -15.24 6.65
C ASN A 254 -9.48 -15.84 5.86
N ILE A 255 -8.30 -15.90 6.49
CA ILE A 255 -7.07 -16.44 5.91
C ILE A 255 -6.51 -17.50 6.86
N THR A 256 -6.21 -18.67 6.30
CA THR A 256 -5.57 -19.78 7.03
C THR A 256 -4.05 -19.65 6.92
N PHE A 257 -3.37 -19.47 8.04
CA PHE A 257 -1.92 -19.49 8.13
C PHE A 257 -1.48 -20.89 8.56
N SER A 258 -0.65 -21.52 7.74
CA SER A 258 0.04 -22.77 8.10
C SER A 258 0.95 -22.53 9.31
N ALA A 259 1.06 -23.55 10.15
CA ALA A 259 1.90 -23.53 11.34
C ALA A 259 3.06 -24.54 11.25
N GLY A 260 3.40 -24.97 10.02
CA GLY A 260 4.40 -26.01 9.75
C GLY A 260 3.97 -27.41 10.20
N GLU A 261 4.88 -28.38 10.09
CA GLU A 261 4.61 -29.82 10.26
C GLU A 261 3.97 -30.24 11.60
N ILE A 262 4.07 -29.41 12.65
CA ILE A 262 3.71 -29.75 14.04
C ILE A 262 2.58 -28.86 14.59
N GLY A 263 2.21 -27.79 13.89
CA GLY A 263 1.24 -26.80 14.35
C GLY A 263 -0.18 -27.03 13.80
N ARG A 264 -1.19 -26.57 14.53
CA ARG A 264 -2.55 -26.43 13.96
C ARG A 264 -2.62 -25.16 13.11
N PRO A 265 -3.20 -25.20 11.90
CA PRO A 265 -3.40 -24.00 11.10
C PRO A 265 -4.22 -22.95 11.86
N ASP A 266 -3.78 -21.69 11.80
CA ASP A 266 -4.38 -20.55 12.47
C ASP A 266 -5.26 -19.77 11.48
N VAL A 267 -6.56 -19.60 11.77
CA VAL A 267 -7.50 -18.89 10.89
C VAL A 267 -7.73 -17.49 11.43
N ARG A 268 -7.18 -16.48 10.74
CA ARG A 268 -7.32 -15.06 11.12
C ARG A 268 -8.33 -14.38 10.23
N SER A 269 -9.21 -13.57 10.84
CA SER A 269 -10.12 -12.69 10.11
C SER A 269 -9.50 -11.29 10.03
N LEU A 270 -9.17 -10.84 8.82
CA LEU A 270 -8.49 -9.57 8.55
C LEU A 270 -9.43 -8.63 7.78
N ASN A 271 -9.46 -7.35 8.14
CA ASN A 271 -10.31 -6.35 7.49
C ASN A 271 -9.62 -5.78 6.23
N ILE A 272 -9.64 -6.54 5.14
CA ILE A 272 -8.88 -6.24 3.93
C ILE A 272 -9.66 -5.24 3.05
N PRO A 273 -9.07 -4.08 2.70
CA PRO A 273 -9.66 -3.12 1.76
C PRO A 273 -9.83 -3.73 0.36
N ILE A 274 -11.04 -3.67 -0.20
CA ILE A 274 -11.31 -4.17 -1.55
C ILE A 274 -10.89 -3.17 -2.63
N LEU A 275 -10.56 -3.62 -3.84
CA LEU A 275 -10.29 -2.75 -4.98
C LEU A 275 -11.59 -2.11 -5.48
N ASN A 276 -11.58 -0.79 -5.69
CA ASN A 276 -12.72 -0.05 -6.22
C ASN A 276 -12.84 -0.22 -7.75
N ILE A 277 -13.18 -1.44 -8.19
CA ILE A 277 -13.39 -1.82 -9.59
C ILE A 277 -14.86 -1.54 -9.98
N THR A 278 -15.22 -0.27 -10.07
CA THR A 278 -16.57 0.18 -10.42
C THR A 278 -16.57 1.13 -11.62
N GLY A 279 -17.74 1.29 -12.26
CA GLY A 279 -17.94 2.21 -13.39
C GLY A 279 -16.97 1.98 -14.56
N ASP A 280 -16.28 3.04 -14.97
CA ASP A 280 -15.31 3.09 -16.06
C ASP A 280 -14.03 2.26 -15.82
N LYS A 281 -13.78 1.84 -14.58
CA LYS A 281 -12.65 0.98 -14.23
C LYS A 281 -12.88 -0.50 -14.56
N VAL A 282 -14.14 -0.94 -14.69
CA VAL A 282 -14.48 -2.35 -14.95
C VAL A 282 -13.84 -2.88 -16.26
N PRO A 283 -13.91 -2.17 -17.41
CA PRO A 283 -13.22 -2.62 -18.62
C PRO A 283 -11.69 -2.65 -18.47
N ARG A 284 -11.10 -1.66 -17.79
CA ARG A 284 -9.65 -1.60 -17.55
C ARG A 284 -9.16 -2.79 -16.74
N TRP A 285 -9.91 -3.18 -15.70
CA TRP A 285 -9.58 -4.35 -14.89
C TRP A 285 -9.63 -5.65 -15.70
N ILE A 286 -10.66 -5.83 -16.52
CA ILE A 286 -10.79 -7.00 -17.41
C ILE A 286 -9.59 -7.08 -18.37
N THR A 287 -9.18 -5.96 -18.98
CA THR A 287 -8.00 -5.93 -19.86
C THR A 287 -6.70 -6.24 -19.10
N PHE A 288 -6.52 -5.71 -17.89
CA PHE A 288 -5.37 -6.06 -17.04
C PHE A 288 -5.34 -7.57 -16.73
N VAL A 289 -6.46 -8.14 -16.28
CA VAL A 289 -6.57 -9.56 -15.93
C VAL A 289 -6.36 -10.48 -17.15
N GLN A 290 -6.73 -10.04 -18.36
CA GLN A 290 -6.42 -10.77 -19.59
C GLN A 290 -4.92 -10.82 -19.89
N GLY A 291 -4.17 -9.77 -19.57
CA GLY A 291 -2.70 -9.74 -19.70
C GLY A 291 -1.96 -10.43 -18.53
N PHE A 292 -2.56 -10.49 -17.35
CA PHE A 292 -1.97 -11.10 -16.16
C PHE A 292 -2.11 -12.63 -16.17
N GLN A 293 -1.19 -13.29 -16.87
CA GLN A 293 -1.13 -14.75 -17.02
C GLN A 293 -0.31 -15.41 -15.89
N PRO A 294 -0.61 -16.68 -15.54
CA PRO A 294 0.17 -17.41 -14.55
C PRO A 294 1.59 -17.71 -15.06
N VAL A 295 2.57 -17.69 -14.15
CA VAL A 295 3.99 -18.01 -14.42
C VAL A 295 4.23 -19.52 -14.56
N ARG A 296 3.33 -20.36 -14.04
CA ARG A 296 3.35 -21.83 -14.14
C ARG A 296 1.91 -22.38 -14.18
N ARG A 297 1.69 -23.53 -14.80
CA ARG A 297 0.43 -24.30 -14.83
C ARG A 297 0.74 -25.78 -14.64
#